data_AF-A0AA38Q5N7-F1
#
_entry.id   AF-A0AA38Q5N7-F1
#
_cell.length_a   1.000
_cell.length_b   1.000
_cell.length_c   1.000
_cell.angle_alpha   90.00
_cell.angle_beta   90.00
_cell.angle_gamma   90.00
#
_symmetry.space_group_name_H-M   'P 1'
#
loop_
_entity.id
_entity.type
_entity.pdbx_description
1 polymer ?
#
loop_
_entity_poly.entity_id
_entity_poly.type
_entity_poly.pdbx_seq_one_letter_code
_entity_poly.pdbx_strand_id
1 'polypeptide(L)'
;MAYQHSVSSFQTLQEDVVSGDQYRYALTNFRIAHEKVEEQRAQLEEQERQVAQLRARIALLEGNSAGIVGKSGNSVDDFSIKNAAAQLEKMINRWASDIVRNPPVSLIELCGAIMNDLASTITDTPPRYDGSSIQVQSLLRHILSETISEGIINCLVVTNSPEANDQLTRIHEHIFMRDPTIASVWRRQTYSAAVDSCSPDMTASVLVEHMPTLLKCMDGALPTTGGKSIIDAAYDFSRMIHGSHASSGDAFYRAFVPELGSTLSPRQNELVKRCMSSEIGNIDRVGATVFPGLVKVSKGPAIPGQEAEIIQTVVRRAQVICECALTGGSVPSATVLA
;
A
#
# COMPACT_ATOMS: atom_id res chain seq x y z
N MET A 1 24.14 -9.28 89.22
CA MET A 1 23.34 -9.23 87.98
C MET A 1 22.02 -9.92 88.27
N ALA A 2 20.92 -9.20 88.06
CA ALA A 2 19.56 -9.58 88.46
C ALA A 2 18.73 -10.08 87.28
N TYR A 3 17.89 -11.07 87.60
CA TYR A 3 16.64 -11.60 87.04
C TYR A 3 16.01 -11.10 85.71
N GLN A 4 15.59 -12.11 84.92
CA GLN A 4 14.34 -12.31 84.14
C GLN A 4 13.53 -11.10 83.61
N HIS A 5 13.17 -11.14 82.32
CA HIS A 5 11.77 -11.39 81.88
C HIS A 5 11.67 -11.58 80.35
N SER A 6 10.91 -12.60 79.96
CA SER A 6 10.41 -12.91 78.62
C SER A 6 9.21 -12.02 78.24
N VAL A 7 9.09 -11.59 76.97
CA VAL A 7 7.77 -11.41 76.33
C VAL A 7 7.83 -11.73 74.83
N SER A 8 6.88 -12.58 74.45
CA SER A 8 6.49 -13.12 73.16
C SER A 8 6.27 -12.10 72.04
N SER A 9 6.88 -12.33 70.88
CA SER A 9 6.46 -11.77 69.60
C SER A 9 5.25 -12.55 69.08
N PHE A 10 4.05 -12.05 69.36
CA PHE A 10 2.84 -12.47 68.66
C PHE A 10 2.93 -12.08 67.18
N GLN A 11 3.11 -13.06 66.30
CA GLN A 11 2.73 -12.93 64.90
C GLN A 11 1.21 -12.83 64.85
N THR A 12 0.70 -11.63 64.60
CA THR A 12 -0.68 -11.43 64.16
C THR A 12 -0.83 -12.10 62.79
N LEU A 13 -1.50 -13.25 62.77
CA LEU A 13 -2.26 -13.71 61.60
C LEU A 13 -3.27 -12.60 61.28
N GLN A 14 -2.94 -11.70 60.35
CA GLN A 14 -3.94 -10.86 59.71
C GLN A 14 -4.84 -11.81 58.90
N GLU A 15 -5.94 -12.24 59.50
CA GLU A 15 -7.11 -12.62 58.71
C GLU A 15 -7.49 -11.38 57.90
N ASP A 16 -7.35 -11.46 56.59
CA ASP A 16 -7.77 -10.43 55.64
C ASP A 16 -9.32 -10.44 55.60
N VAL A 17 -9.94 -9.95 56.69
CA VAL A 17 -11.39 -9.95 56.86
C VAL A 17 -11.97 -8.78 56.07
N VAL A 18 -12.31 -9.08 54.82
CA VAL A 18 -13.02 -8.17 53.91
C VAL A 18 -14.39 -7.86 54.50
N SER A 19 -14.78 -6.58 54.53
CA SER A 19 -16.09 -6.18 55.09
C SER A 19 -17.24 -6.79 54.28
N GLY A 20 -18.37 -7.10 54.92
CA GLY A 20 -19.52 -7.69 54.24
C GLY A 20 -20.03 -6.85 53.05
N ASP A 21 -19.83 -5.53 53.09
CA ASP A 21 -20.17 -4.62 52.00
C ASP A 21 -19.17 -4.69 50.84
N GLN A 22 -17.87 -4.84 51.13
CA GLN A 22 -16.84 -5.10 50.11
C GLN A 22 -17.07 -6.46 49.42
N TYR A 23 -17.50 -7.49 50.17
CA TYR A 23 -17.84 -8.80 49.62
C TYR A 23 -19.07 -8.72 48.68
N ARG A 24 -20.15 -8.02 49.08
CA ARG A 24 -21.33 -7.82 48.23
C ARG A 24 -21.02 -6.98 47.00
N TYR A 25 -20.18 -5.96 47.12
CA TYR A 25 -19.72 -5.14 46.01
C TYR A 25 -18.91 -5.97 45.00
N ALA A 26 -17.97 -6.79 45.49
CA ALA A 26 -17.18 -7.70 44.65
C ALA A 26 -18.08 -8.70 43.90
N LEU A 27 -19.04 -9.34 44.57
CA LEU A 27 -19.98 -10.26 43.92
C LEU A 27 -20.84 -9.58 42.85
N THR A 28 -21.26 -8.33 43.09
CA THR A 28 -22.02 -7.56 42.10
C THR A 28 -21.17 -7.26 40.88
N ASN A 29 -19.91 -6.86 41.07
CA ASN A 29 -18.97 -6.64 39.97
C ASN A 29 -18.64 -7.93 39.20
N PHE A 30 -18.46 -9.06 39.88
CA PHE A 30 -18.27 -10.35 39.23
C PHE A 30 -19.49 -10.74 38.39
N ARG A 31 -20.70 -10.50 38.90
CA ARG A 31 -21.94 -10.74 38.14
C ARG A 31 -21.99 -9.88 36.88
N ILE A 32 -21.73 -8.57 37.00
CA ILE A 32 -21.72 -7.65 35.86
C ILE A 32 -20.63 -8.02 34.85
N ALA A 33 -19.44 -8.40 35.32
CA ALA A 33 -18.35 -8.83 34.45
C ALA A 33 -18.71 -10.11 33.69
N HIS A 34 -19.30 -11.10 34.38
CA HIS A 34 -19.74 -12.35 33.74
C HIS A 34 -20.87 -12.10 32.74
N GLU A 35 -21.83 -11.25 33.07
CA GLU A 35 -22.92 -10.85 32.16
C GLU A 35 -22.37 -10.18 30.90
N LYS A 36 -21.40 -9.26 31.03
CA LYS A 36 -20.71 -8.64 29.90
C LYS A 36 -19.90 -9.63 29.05
N VAL A 37 -19.24 -10.62 29.69
CA VAL A 37 -18.50 -11.65 28.96
C VAL A 37 -19.45 -12.54 28.17
N GLU A 38 -20.60 -12.89 28.73
CA GLU A 38 -21.63 -13.66 28.01
C GLU A 38 -22.27 -12.86 26.87
N GLU A 39 -22.51 -11.55 27.06
CA GLU A 39 -22.94 -10.66 25.97
C GLU A 39 -21.92 -10.59 24.85
N GLN A 40 -20.63 -10.43 25.17
CA GLN A 40 -19.53 -10.45 24.18
C GLN A 40 -19.46 -11.79 23.46
N ARG A 41 -19.63 -12.91 24.18
CA ARG A 41 -19.64 -14.25 23.60
C ARG A 41 -20.79 -14.43 22.62
N ALA A 42 -22.01 -14.03 22.99
CA ALA A 42 -23.17 -14.12 22.11
C ALA A 42 -23.00 -13.27 20.84
N GLN A 43 -22.39 -12.08 20.96
CA GLN A 43 -22.04 -11.25 19.79
C GLN A 43 -21.02 -11.92 18.87
N LEU A 44 -20.00 -12.58 19.44
CA LEU A 44 -19.01 -13.33 18.65
C LEU A 44 -19.64 -14.53 17.94
N GLU A 45 -20.49 -15.30 18.62
CA GLU A 45 -21.19 -16.45 18.02
C GLU A 45 -22.09 -16.01 16.84
N GLU A 46 -22.81 -14.88 16.98
CA GLU A 46 -23.60 -14.32 15.88
C GLU A 46 -22.73 -13.79 14.73
N GLN A 47 -21.58 -13.16 15.03
CA GLN A 47 -20.61 -12.77 14.00
C GLN A 47 -20.09 -13.99 13.23
N GLU A 48 -19.73 -15.08 13.92
CA GLU A 48 -19.27 -16.32 13.28
C GLU A 48 -20.35 -16.92 12.37
N ARG A 49 -21.62 -16.89 12.82
CA ARG A 49 -22.76 -17.34 12.02
C ARG A 49 -22.94 -16.50 10.75
N GLN A 50 -22.84 -15.18 10.85
CA GLN A 50 -22.91 -14.27 9.70
C GLN A 50 -21.74 -14.48 8.74
N VAL A 51 -20.52 -14.64 9.27
CA VAL A 51 -19.33 -14.97 8.47
C VAL A 51 -19.50 -16.29 7.73
N ALA A 52 -20.07 -17.32 8.37
CA ALA A 52 -20.35 -18.60 7.71
C ALA A 52 -21.37 -18.46 6.57
N GLN A 53 -22.44 -17.68 6.76
CA GLN A 53 -23.42 -17.41 5.71
C GLN A 53 -22.82 -16.63 4.54
N LEU A 54 -21.99 -15.62 4.81
CA LEU A 54 -21.27 -14.86 3.78
C LEU A 54 -20.32 -15.77 2.99
N ARG A 55 -19.57 -16.65 3.67
CA ARG A 55 -18.71 -17.65 3.02
C ARG A 55 -19.50 -18.59 2.11
N ALA A 56 -20.63 -19.11 2.58
CA ALA A 56 -21.49 -19.97 1.77
C ALA A 56 -22.02 -19.25 0.51
N ARG A 57 -22.38 -17.96 0.64
CA ARG A 57 -22.80 -17.12 -0.48
C ARG A 57 -21.65 -16.87 -1.46
N ILE A 58 -20.44 -16.58 -0.98
CA ILE A 58 -19.25 -16.40 -1.81
C ILE A 58 -18.97 -17.68 -2.59
N ALA A 59 -18.96 -18.85 -1.94
CA ALA A 59 -18.72 -20.13 -2.61
C ALA A 59 -19.75 -20.42 -3.72
N LEU A 60 -21.02 -20.05 -3.50
CA LEU A 60 -22.06 -20.18 -4.51
C LEU A 60 -21.82 -19.22 -5.70
N LEU A 61 -21.40 -17.98 -5.43
CA LEU A 61 -21.10 -16.97 -6.47
C LEU A 61 -19.83 -17.31 -7.26
N GLU A 62 -18.82 -17.89 -6.62
CA GLU A 62 -17.58 -18.32 -7.28
C GLU A 62 -17.80 -19.50 -8.23
N GLY A 63 -18.94 -20.19 -8.11
CA GLY A 63 -19.24 -21.43 -8.80
C GLY A 63 -18.37 -22.57 -8.23
N ASN A 64 -18.95 -23.74 -7.99
CA ASN A 64 -18.19 -24.95 -7.65
C ASN A 64 -17.32 -25.38 -8.85
N SER A 65 -16.23 -24.66 -9.10
CA SER A 65 -15.21 -24.99 -10.10
C SER A 65 -14.33 -26.09 -9.50
N ALA A 66 -14.89 -27.29 -9.41
CA ALA A 66 -14.15 -28.51 -9.17
C ALA A 66 -13.34 -28.84 -10.45
N GLY A 67 -12.27 -28.08 -10.67
CA GLY A 67 -11.40 -28.27 -11.82
C GLY A 67 -10.47 -27.09 -11.99
N ILE A 68 -9.17 -27.34 -11.80
CA ILE A 68 -8.06 -26.41 -12.04
C ILE A 68 -7.87 -25.34 -10.95
N VAL A 69 -7.55 -25.76 -9.72
CA VAL A 69 -6.85 -24.88 -8.77
C VAL A 69 -5.42 -25.40 -8.64
N GLY A 70 -4.50 -24.72 -9.33
CA GLY A 70 -3.06 -24.90 -9.11
C GLY A 70 -2.75 -24.68 -7.63
N LYS A 71 -1.93 -25.57 -7.07
CA LYS A 71 -1.47 -25.58 -5.68
C LYS A 71 -0.71 -24.30 -5.33
N SER A 72 -1.41 -23.21 -4.96
CA SER A 72 -0.80 -22.08 -4.26
C SER A 72 -1.89 -21.23 -3.56
N GLY A 73 -2.63 -21.86 -2.66
CA GLY A 73 -3.58 -21.16 -1.79
C GLY A 73 -2.86 -20.53 -0.59
N ASN A 74 -1.95 -19.58 -0.82
CA ASN A 74 -1.39 -18.78 0.26
C ASN A 74 -2.30 -17.57 0.51
N SER A 75 -2.70 -17.37 1.76
CA SER A 75 -3.44 -16.18 2.16
C SER A 75 -2.53 -14.96 1.97
N VAL A 76 -2.95 -13.96 1.21
CA VAL A 76 -2.18 -12.71 1.09
C VAL A 76 -2.43 -11.89 2.35
N ASP A 77 -1.42 -11.88 3.21
CA ASP A 77 -1.38 -11.08 4.43
C ASP A 77 -0.46 -9.85 4.24
N ASP A 78 -0.51 -8.92 5.20
CA ASP A 78 0.30 -7.70 5.18
C ASP A 78 1.80 -8.00 5.10
N PHE A 79 2.25 -9.15 5.61
CA PHE A 79 3.65 -9.59 5.55
C PHE A 79 4.06 -9.96 4.12
N SER A 80 3.23 -10.72 3.41
CA SER A 80 3.43 -11.09 2.01
C SER A 80 3.46 -9.87 1.10
N ILE A 81 2.53 -8.92 1.31
CA ILE A 81 2.52 -7.63 0.60
C ILE A 81 3.82 -6.86 0.86
N LYS A 82 4.24 -6.73 2.13
CA LYS A 82 5.49 -6.02 2.48
C LYS A 82 6.71 -6.65 1.84
N ASN A 83 6.81 -7.98 1.84
CA ASN A 83 7.95 -8.70 1.28
C ASN A 83 8.03 -8.59 -0.24
N ALA A 84 6.92 -8.84 -0.94
CA ALA A 84 6.89 -8.73 -2.40
C ALA A 84 7.15 -7.29 -2.86
N ALA A 85 6.55 -6.30 -2.19
CA ALA A 85 6.83 -4.90 -2.44
C ALA A 85 8.31 -4.54 -2.21
N ALA A 86 8.93 -5.04 -1.13
CA ALA A 86 10.35 -4.80 -0.86
C ALA A 86 11.29 -5.45 -1.89
N GLN A 87 10.90 -6.58 -2.50
CA GLN A 87 11.65 -7.17 -3.60
C GLN A 87 11.56 -6.32 -4.87
N LEU A 88 10.35 -5.85 -5.21
CA LEU A 88 10.13 -4.97 -6.36
C LEU A 88 10.88 -3.64 -6.19
N GLU A 89 10.83 -3.05 -5.00
CA GLU A 89 11.58 -1.84 -4.62
C GLU A 89 13.09 -1.99 -4.86
N LYS A 90 13.66 -3.13 -4.46
CA LYS A 90 15.10 -3.43 -4.69
C LYS A 90 15.43 -3.53 -6.18
N MET A 91 14.55 -4.11 -6.99
CA MET A 91 14.75 -4.20 -8.45
C MET A 91 14.72 -2.80 -9.08
N ILE A 92 13.70 -2.00 -8.76
CA ILE A 92 13.57 -0.61 -9.22
C ILE A 92 14.80 0.21 -8.84
N ASN A 93 15.24 0.13 -7.58
CA ASN A 93 16.41 0.87 -7.11
C ASN A 93 17.70 0.43 -7.81
N ARG A 94 17.89 -0.87 -8.01
CA ARG A 94 19.08 -1.40 -8.71
C ARG A 94 19.12 -0.94 -10.16
N TRP A 95 18.01 -1.07 -10.88
CA TRP A 95 17.90 -0.56 -12.26
C TRP A 95 18.19 0.94 -12.35
N ALA A 96 17.56 1.76 -11.51
CA ALA A 96 17.81 3.21 -11.51
C ALA A 96 19.28 3.56 -11.20
N SER A 97 19.92 2.81 -10.29
CA SER A 97 21.35 2.96 -9.98
C SER A 97 22.24 2.59 -11.16
N ASP A 98 21.91 1.50 -11.86
CA ASP A 98 22.68 1.01 -13.01
C ASP A 98 22.59 1.98 -14.20
N ILE A 99 21.42 2.55 -14.46
CA ILE A 99 21.22 3.60 -15.48
C ILE A 99 22.07 4.83 -15.17
N VAL A 100 22.05 5.33 -13.93
CA VAL A 100 22.84 6.53 -13.58
C VAL A 100 24.34 6.25 -13.58
N ARG A 101 24.76 5.00 -13.32
CA ARG A 101 26.16 4.57 -13.39
C ARG A 101 26.66 4.45 -14.83
N ASN A 102 25.82 3.97 -15.75
CA ASN A 102 26.14 3.80 -17.17
C ASN A 102 25.01 4.41 -18.02
N PRO A 103 24.91 5.74 -18.08
CA PRO A 103 23.75 6.38 -18.67
C PRO A 103 23.79 6.28 -20.20
N PRO A 104 22.67 5.92 -20.86
CA PRO A 104 22.61 5.78 -22.32
C PRO A 104 22.71 7.12 -23.05
N VAL A 105 22.28 8.20 -22.39
CA VAL A 105 22.38 9.60 -22.84
C VAL A 105 22.80 10.47 -21.65
N SER A 106 22.94 11.79 -21.82
CA SER A 106 23.31 12.64 -20.68
C SER A 106 22.26 12.61 -19.57
N LEU A 107 22.68 12.79 -18.31
CA LEU A 107 21.76 12.82 -17.17
C LEU A 107 20.73 13.96 -17.27
N ILE A 108 21.11 15.09 -17.90
CA ILE A 108 20.21 16.21 -18.16
C ILE A 108 19.12 15.81 -19.16
N GLU A 109 19.49 15.11 -20.23
CA GLU A 109 18.51 14.60 -21.21
C GLU A 109 17.57 13.57 -20.60
N LEU A 110 18.08 12.64 -19.77
CA LEU A 110 17.23 11.70 -19.03
C LEU A 110 16.26 12.45 -18.10
N CYS A 111 16.75 13.46 -17.39
CA CYS A 111 15.91 14.29 -16.53
C CYS A 111 14.79 14.97 -17.31
N GLY A 112 15.12 15.61 -18.44
CA GLY A 112 14.14 16.25 -19.31
C GLY A 112 13.12 15.27 -19.89
N ALA A 113 13.57 14.09 -20.31
CA ALA A 113 12.71 13.03 -20.83
C ALA A 113 11.69 12.54 -19.78
N ILE A 114 12.16 12.29 -18.55
CA ILE A 114 11.29 11.89 -17.44
C ILE A 114 10.26 12.98 -17.14
N MET A 115 10.68 14.24 -17.06
CA MET A 115 9.76 15.35 -16.75
C MET A 115 8.71 15.57 -17.85
N ASN A 116 9.06 15.30 -19.12
CA ASN A 116 8.08 15.36 -20.21
C ASN A 116 7.02 14.28 -20.10
N ASP A 117 7.42 13.05 -19.72
CA ASP A 117 6.49 11.94 -19.54
C ASP A 117 5.60 12.14 -18.29
N LEU A 118 6.09 12.83 -17.26
CA LEU A 118 5.37 13.16 -16.03
C LEU A 118 4.54 14.46 -16.10
N ALA A 119 4.45 15.11 -17.27
CA ALA A 119 3.86 16.44 -17.38
C ALA A 119 2.41 16.55 -16.84
N SER A 120 1.64 15.46 -16.88
CA SER A 120 0.27 15.40 -16.37
C SER A 120 0.15 15.22 -14.85
N THR A 121 1.23 14.83 -14.16
CA THR A 121 1.24 14.49 -12.72
C THR A 121 2.14 15.41 -11.89
N ILE A 122 2.51 16.54 -12.50
CA ILE A 122 3.29 17.61 -11.89
C ILE A 122 2.36 18.75 -11.48
N THR A 123 2.57 19.28 -10.26
CA THR A 123 1.84 20.47 -9.80
C THR A 123 2.26 21.73 -10.58
N ASP A 124 1.44 22.79 -10.53
CA ASP A 124 1.74 24.09 -11.18
C ASP A 124 3.10 24.71 -10.77
N THR A 125 3.68 24.24 -9.66
CA THR A 125 5.02 24.61 -9.20
C THR A 125 5.94 23.38 -9.17
N PRO A 126 6.47 22.92 -10.32
CA PRO A 126 7.36 21.77 -10.35
C PRO A 126 8.65 22.03 -9.58
N PRO A 127 9.22 21.01 -8.94
CA PRO A 127 10.60 21.05 -8.48
C PRO A 127 11.55 21.35 -9.65
N ARG A 128 12.58 22.16 -9.38
CA ARG A 128 13.66 22.38 -10.36
C ARG A 128 14.69 21.28 -10.23
N TYR A 129 14.89 20.52 -11.31
CA TYR A 129 15.91 19.49 -11.38
C TYR A 129 17.01 19.92 -12.35
N ASP A 130 18.26 19.79 -11.91
CA ASP A 130 19.44 20.19 -12.69
C ASP A 130 20.12 18.98 -13.36
N GLY A 131 19.49 17.81 -13.31
CA GLY A 131 20.02 16.57 -13.88
C GLY A 131 21.19 15.96 -13.09
N SER A 132 21.29 16.25 -11.79
CA SER A 132 22.29 15.57 -10.95
C SER A 132 21.99 14.07 -10.81
N SER A 133 23.03 13.27 -10.56
CA SER A 133 22.92 11.81 -10.41
C SER A 133 21.83 11.37 -9.41
N ILE A 134 21.74 12.03 -8.25
CA ILE A 134 20.73 11.74 -7.23
C ILE A 134 19.30 12.10 -7.66
N GLN A 135 19.15 13.19 -8.42
CA GLN A 135 17.86 13.62 -8.96
C GLN A 135 17.38 12.64 -10.02
N VAL A 136 18.22 12.33 -11.01
CA VAL A 136 17.86 11.37 -12.08
C VAL A 136 17.56 9.99 -11.51
N GLN A 137 18.37 9.48 -10.57
CA GLN A 137 18.08 8.21 -9.91
C GLN A 137 16.74 8.21 -9.18
N SER A 138 16.36 9.33 -8.56
CA SER A 138 15.08 9.44 -7.84
C SER A 138 13.90 9.59 -8.79
N LEU A 139 14.07 10.35 -9.88
CA LEU A 139 13.08 10.52 -10.94
C LEU A 139 12.82 9.22 -11.72
N LEU A 140 13.86 8.44 -12.02
CA LEU A 140 13.73 7.11 -12.63
C LEU A 140 12.88 6.17 -11.76
N ARG A 141 13.06 6.21 -10.43
CA ARG A 141 12.24 5.43 -9.51
C ARG A 141 10.80 5.95 -9.45
N HIS A 142 10.60 7.26 -9.55
CA HIS A 142 9.28 7.88 -9.54
C HIS A 142 8.47 7.50 -10.78
N ILE A 143 9.01 7.72 -11.98
CA ILE A 143 8.30 7.39 -13.23
C ILE A 143 8.00 5.88 -13.34
N LEU A 144 8.91 5.02 -12.88
CA LEU A 144 8.66 3.58 -12.86
C LEU A 144 7.61 3.19 -11.81
N SER A 145 7.58 3.89 -10.66
CA SER A 145 6.52 3.71 -9.66
C SER A 145 5.15 4.12 -10.21
N GLU A 146 5.09 5.21 -10.99
CA GLU A 146 3.87 5.69 -11.63
C GLU A 146 3.40 4.74 -12.73
N THR A 147 4.32 4.29 -13.57
CA THR A 147 4.07 3.27 -14.59
C THR A 147 3.51 1.97 -13.98
N ILE A 148 4.06 1.52 -12.85
CA ILE A 148 3.56 0.33 -12.15
C ILE A 148 2.19 0.60 -11.49
N SER A 149 1.99 1.79 -10.92
CA SER A 149 0.71 2.18 -10.31
C SER A 149 -0.40 2.14 -11.33
N GLU A 150 -0.27 2.91 -12.41
CA GLU A 150 -1.34 3.12 -13.39
C GLU A 150 -1.43 1.96 -14.39
N GLY A 151 -0.29 1.52 -14.93
CA GLY A 151 -0.25 0.53 -16.00
C GLY A 151 -0.40 -0.93 -15.55
N ILE A 152 -0.25 -1.24 -14.24
CA ILE A 152 -0.19 -2.63 -13.76
C ILE A 152 -1.08 -2.92 -12.54
N ILE A 153 -1.04 -2.06 -11.51
CA ILE A 153 -1.81 -2.31 -10.28
C ILE A 153 -3.24 -1.79 -10.43
N ASN A 154 -3.39 -0.55 -10.91
CA ASN A 154 -4.68 0.10 -11.05
C ASN A 154 -5.42 -0.33 -12.33
N CYS A 155 -4.69 -0.71 -13.38
CA CYS A 155 -5.24 -1.39 -14.55
C CYS A 155 -5.21 -2.91 -14.33
N LEU A 156 -6.37 -3.57 -14.35
CA LEU A 156 -6.46 -5.03 -14.18
C LEU A 156 -5.92 -5.73 -15.43
N VAL A 157 -4.59 -5.92 -15.50
CA VAL A 157 -3.91 -6.57 -16.63
C VAL A 157 -4.26 -8.07 -16.68
N VAL A 158 -5.24 -8.42 -17.51
CA VAL A 158 -5.76 -9.79 -17.61
C VAL A 158 -5.42 -10.40 -18.96
N THR A 159 -5.42 -9.57 -20.00
CA THR A 159 -5.21 -9.97 -21.39
C THR A 159 -3.98 -9.27 -21.96
N ASN A 160 -3.58 -9.67 -23.17
CA ASN A 160 -2.54 -9.00 -23.94
C ASN A 160 -3.06 -7.76 -24.73
N SER A 161 -4.33 -7.38 -24.60
CA SER A 161 -4.89 -6.17 -25.20
C SER A 161 -5.06 -5.09 -24.13
N PRO A 162 -4.37 -3.94 -24.27
CA PRO A 162 -4.55 -2.79 -23.38
C PRO A 162 -6.01 -2.32 -23.33
N GLU A 163 -6.67 -2.23 -24.48
CA GLU A 163 -8.05 -1.75 -24.58
C GLU A 163 -9.03 -2.69 -23.87
N ALA A 164 -8.80 -4.01 -23.96
CA ALA A 164 -9.60 -4.98 -23.23
C ALA A 164 -9.39 -4.84 -21.71
N ASN A 165 -8.15 -4.64 -21.25
CA ASN A 165 -7.84 -4.44 -19.83
C ASN A 165 -8.48 -3.15 -19.28
N ASP A 166 -8.52 -2.08 -20.07
CA ASP A 166 -9.24 -0.85 -19.72
C ASP A 166 -10.74 -1.08 -19.53
N GLN A 167 -11.38 -1.79 -20.46
CA GLN A 167 -12.81 -2.10 -20.35
C GLN A 167 -13.09 -3.00 -19.16
N LEU A 168 -12.25 -4.01 -18.92
CA LEU A 168 -12.37 -4.91 -17.76
C LEU A 168 -12.23 -4.14 -16.45
N THR A 169 -11.31 -3.19 -16.39
CA THR A 169 -11.12 -2.30 -15.22
C THR A 169 -12.39 -1.47 -14.97
N ARG A 170 -12.95 -0.84 -16.01
CA ARG A 170 -14.20 -0.06 -15.89
C ARG A 170 -15.41 -0.92 -15.48
N ILE A 171 -15.51 -2.13 -16.04
CA ILE A 171 -16.57 -3.09 -15.67
C ILE A 171 -16.43 -3.45 -14.18
N HIS A 172 -15.22 -3.77 -13.72
CA HIS A 172 -14.97 -4.05 -12.30
C HIS A 172 -15.38 -2.89 -11.40
N GLU A 173 -15.00 -1.66 -11.74
CA GLU A 173 -15.37 -0.47 -10.97
C GLU A 173 -16.89 -0.28 -10.88
N HIS A 174 -17.59 -0.46 -12.00
CA HIS A 174 -19.05 -0.38 -12.03
C HIS A 174 -19.73 -1.47 -11.17
N ILE A 175 -19.21 -2.69 -11.21
CA ILE A 175 -19.69 -3.78 -10.35
C ILE A 175 -19.38 -3.46 -8.88
N PHE A 176 -18.18 -2.94 -8.58
CA PHE A 176 -17.74 -2.62 -7.22
C PHE A 176 -18.61 -1.55 -6.57
N MET A 177 -19.00 -0.52 -7.33
CA MET A 177 -19.93 0.51 -6.86
C MET A 177 -21.28 -0.06 -6.45
N ARG A 178 -21.75 -1.11 -7.13
CA ARG A 178 -23.01 -1.78 -6.81
C ARG A 178 -22.83 -2.73 -5.63
N ASP A 179 -21.95 -3.70 -5.78
CA ASP A 179 -21.69 -4.77 -4.80
C ASP A 179 -20.19 -5.14 -4.81
N PRO A 180 -19.43 -4.70 -3.78
CA PRO A 180 -18.01 -5.02 -3.64
C PRO A 180 -17.72 -6.52 -3.57
N THR A 181 -18.62 -7.32 -2.99
CA THR A 181 -18.42 -8.77 -2.86
C THR A 181 -18.54 -9.43 -4.23
N ILE A 182 -19.53 -9.05 -5.05
CA ILE A 182 -19.65 -9.53 -6.43
C ILE A 182 -18.45 -9.08 -7.27
N ALA A 183 -18.01 -7.83 -7.13
CA ALA A 183 -16.83 -7.32 -7.84
C ALA A 183 -15.57 -8.09 -7.47
N SER A 184 -15.41 -8.44 -6.19
CA SER A 184 -14.29 -9.24 -5.70
C SER A 184 -14.27 -10.64 -6.31
N VAL A 185 -15.44 -11.31 -6.38
CA VAL A 185 -15.58 -12.62 -7.05
C VAL A 185 -15.27 -12.50 -8.54
N TRP A 186 -15.88 -11.52 -9.23
CA TRP A 186 -15.63 -11.27 -10.65
C TRP A 186 -14.15 -11.04 -10.91
N ARG A 187 -13.49 -10.19 -10.12
CA ARG A 187 -12.06 -9.92 -10.25
C ARG A 187 -11.23 -11.20 -10.13
N ARG A 188 -11.48 -12.02 -9.10
CA ARG A 188 -10.76 -13.30 -8.92
C ARG A 188 -10.95 -14.24 -10.10
N GLN A 189 -12.19 -14.39 -10.58
CA GLN A 189 -12.49 -15.21 -11.76
C GLN A 189 -11.77 -14.67 -12.99
N THR A 190 -11.78 -13.36 -13.21
CA THR A 190 -11.06 -12.72 -14.32
C THR A 190 -9.54 -12.97 -14.22
N TYR A 191 -8.95 -12.86 -13.02
CA TYR A 191 -7.53 -13.18 -12.80
C TYR A 191 -7.19 -14.67 -12.94
N SER A 192 -8.14 -15.57 -12.70
CA SER A 192 -7.95 -17.02 -12.93
C SER A 192 -7.78 -17.37 -14.41
N ALA A 193 -8.31 -16.53 -15.30
CA ALA A 193 -8.16 -16.63 -16.74
C ALA A 193 -7.09 -15.68 -17.32
N ALA A 194 -6.33 -14.98 -16.46
CA ALA A 194 -5.35 -14.01 -16.87
C ALA A 194 -4.07 -14.65 -17.43
N VAL A 195 -3.42 -13.94 -18.34
CA VAL A 195 -2.09 -14.29 -18.89
C VAL A 195 -1.07 -14.57 -17.77
N ASP A 196 -0.29 -15.65 -17.89
CA ASP A 196 0.59 -16.10 -16.80
C ASP A 196 1.79 -15.19 -16.54
N SER A 197 2.26 -14.47 -17.57
CA SER A 197 3.38 -13.53 -17.48
C SER A 197 3.22 -12.39 -18.48
N CYS A 198 3.92 -11.28 -18.25
CA CYS A 198 3.96 -10.18 -19.22
C CYS A 198 4.88 -10.56 -20.39
N SER A 199 4.32 -10.64 -21.60
CA SER A 199 5.15 -10.79 -22.79
C SER A 199 6.04 -9.54 -23.01
N PRO A 200 7.13 -9.64 -23.80
CA PRO A 200 7.93 -8.46 -24.16
C PRO A 200 7.10 -7.37 -24.84
N ASP A 201 6.13 -7.75 -25.68
CA ASP A 201 5.24 -6.81 -26.36
C ASP A 201 4.31 -6.09 -25.38
N MET A 202 3.71 -6.82 -24.43
CA MET A 202 2.90 -6.22 -23.36
C MET A 202 3.73 -5.25 -22.52
N THR A 203 4.94 -5.67 -22.16
CA THR A 203 5.89 -4.82 -21.43
C THR A 203 6.15 -3.55 -22.22
N ALA A 204 6.50 -3.66 -23.50
CA ALA A 204 6.77 -2.51 -24.35
C ALA A 204 5.55 -1.59 -24.48
N SER A 205 4.34 -2.13 -24.64
CA SER A 205 3.09 -1.35 -24.71
C SER A 205 2.89 -0.51 -23.44
N VAL A 206 3.02 -1.10 -22.25
CA VAL A 206 2.88 -0.38 -20.97
C VAL A 206 3.92 0.75 -20.87
N LEU A 207 5.16 0.50 -21.29
CA LEU A 207 6.22 1.52 -21.20
C LEU A 207 6.04 2.64 -22.23
N VAL A 208 5.57 2.33 -23.43
CA VAL A 208 5.27 3.33 -24.47
C VAL A 208 4.12 4.22 -24.05
N GLU A 209 3.15 3.68 -23.31
CA GLU A 209 2.02 4.45 -22.80
C GLU A 209 2.43 5.42 -21.68
N HIS A 210 3.24 4.97 -20.72
CA HIS A 210 3.53 5.75 -19.51
C HIS A 210 4.88 6.48 -19.50
N MET A 211 5.87 6.05 -20.29
CA MET A 211 7.19 6.67 -20.33
C MET A 211 7.82 6.69 -21.74
N PRO A 212 7.10 7.20 -22.77
CA PRO A 212 7.55 7.15 -24.16
C PRO A 212 8.83 7.93 -24.44
N THR A 213 9.04 9.07 -23.77
CA THR A 213 10.22 9.92 -24.01
C THR A 213 11.45 9.31 -23.38
N LEU A 214 11.34 8.80 -22.15
CA LEU A 214 12.42 8.08 -21.48
C LEU A 214 12.82 6.82 -22.27
N LEU A 215 11.83 6.06 -22.77
CA LEU A 215 12.11 4.85 -23.54
C LEU A 215 12.91 5.13 -24.82
N LYS A 216 12.67 6.28 -25.48
CA LYS A 216 13.49 6.73 -26.63
C LYS A 216 14.93 7.04 -26.22
N CYS A 217 15.14 7.69 -25.08
CA CYS A 217 16.49 7.92 -24.55
C CYS A 217 17.23 6.63 -24.20
N MET A 218 16.51 5.54 -23.96
CA MET A 218 17.05 4.22 -23.68
C MET A 218 17.20 3.34 -24.92
N ASP A 219 16.96 3.86 -26.13
CA ASP A 219 16.97 3.09 -27.39
C ASP A 219 16.03 1.87 -27.33
N GLY A 220 14.88 2.02 -26.66
CA GLY A 220 13.90 0.94 -26.48
C GLY A 220 14.30 -0.13 -25.45
N ALA A 221 15.40 0.06 -24.71
CA ALA A 221 15.84 -0.92 -23.72
C ALA A 221 14.81 -1.07 -22.58
N LEU A 222 14.40 -2.31 -22.32
CA LEU A 222 13.41 -2.61 -21.28
C LEU A 222 14.04 -2.55 -19.87
N PRO A 223 13.29 -2.09 -18.85
CA PRO A 223 13.73 -2.04 -17.47
C PRO A 223 13.85 -3.46 -16.91
N THR A 224 15.09 -3.94 -16.84
CA THR A 224 15.42 -5.27 -16.32
C THR A 224 16.44 -5.19 -15.20
N THR A 225 16.45 -6.19 -14.31
CA THR A 225 17.45 -6.33 -13.25
C THR A 225 17.79 -7.81 -13.08
N GLY A 226 19.07 -8.16 -13.22
CA GLY A 226 19.51 -9.55 -13.11
C GLY A 226 18.85 -10.47 -14.15
N GLY A 227 18.49 -9.95 -15.33
CA GLY A 227 17.80 -10.69 -16.39
C GLY A 227 16.29 -10.84 -16.21
N LYS A 228 15.70 -10.33 -15.11
CA LYS A 228 14.24 -10.32 -14.91
C LYS A 228 13.66 -8.94 -15.27
N SER A 229 12.53 -8.93 -15.97
CA SER A 229 11.75 -7.71 -16.25
C SER A 229 11.13 -7.17 -14.95
N ILE A 230 11.25 -5.86 -14.73
CA ILE A 230 10.63 -5.21 -13.58
C ILE A 230 9.10 -5.18 -13.74
N ILE A 231 8.62 -5.02 -14.97
CA ILE A 231 7.18 -5.01 -15.26
C ILE A 231 6.55 -6.38 -15.01
N ASP A 232 7.25 -7.46 -15.36
CA ASP A 232 6.80 -8.82 -15.05
C ASP A 232 6.77 -9.07 -13.54
N ALA A 233 7.77 -8.59 -12.79
CA ALA A 233 7.73 -8.65 -11.32
C ALA A 233 6.61 -7.79 -10.70
N ALA A 234 6.28 -6.64 -11.29
CA ALA A 234 5.14 -5.83 -10.89
C ALA A 234 3.80 -6.52 -11.21
N TYR A 235 3.75 -7.25 -12.33
CA TYR A 235 2.61 -8.05 -12.72
C TYR A 235 2.37 -9.22 -11.75
N ASP A 236 3.42 -9.95 -11.38
CA ASP A 236 3.37 -10.98 -10.32
C ASP A 236 2.81 -10.39 -9.01
N PHE A 237 3.24 -9.19 -8.65
CA PHE A 237 2.74 -8.48 -7.47
C PHE A 237 1.26 -8.11 -7.59
N SER A 238 0.81 -7.60 -8.74
CA SER A 238 -0.60 -7.31 -9.05
C SER A 238 -1.47 -8.58 -8.98
N ARG A 239 -1.02 -9.68 -9.58
CA ARG A 239 -1.70 -10.99 -9.50
C ARG A 239 -1.81 -11.47 -8.05
N MET A 240 -0.76 -11.31 -7.25
CA MET A 240 -0.80 -11.68 -5.83
C MET A 240 -1.92 -10.90 -5.11
N ILE A 241 -1.95 -9.56 -5.21
CA ILE A 241 -2.92 -8.74 -4.45
C ILE A 241 -4.36 -8.82 -4.99
N HIS A 242 -4.56 -9.06 -6.28
CA HIS A 242 -5.89 -9.06 -6.91
C HIS A 242 -6.47 -10.44 -7.19
N GLY A 243 -5.63 -11.43 -7.45
CA GLY A 243 -6.01 -12.80 -7.82
C GLY A 243 -6.06 -13.78 -6.65
N SER A 244 -5.69 -13.39 -5.42
CA SER A 244 -5.72 -14.31 -4.29
C SER A 244 -7.13 -14.75 -3.89
N HIS A 245 -7.32 -16.07 -3.68
CA HIS A 245 -8.56 -16.69 -3.19
C HIS A 245 -8.68 -16.68 -1.65
N ALA A 246 -7.89 -15.86 -0.96
CA ALA A 246 -7.77 -15.87 0.49
C ALA A 246 -9.05 -15.43 1.21
N SER A 247 -9.22 -15.88 2.45
CA SER A 247 -10.35 -15.55 3.35
C SER A 247 -10.45 -14.07 3.77
N SER A 248 -9.52 -13.21 3.34
CA SER A 248 -9.61 -11.74 3.42
C SER A 248 -10.43 -11.14 2.25
N GLY A 249 -11.17 -12.00 1.55
CA GLY A 249 -11.57 -12.00 0.14
C GLY A 249 -12.46 -10.90 -0.41
N ASP A 250 -12.46 -9.70 0.14
CA ASP A 250 -13.14 -8.52 -0.42
C ASP A 250 -12.22 -7.30 -0.60
N ALA A 251 -10.93 -7.43 -0.29
CA ALA A 251 -9.99 -6.31 -0.43
C ALA A 251 -9.71 -5.99 -1.91
N PHE A 252 -10.07 -4.79 -2.35
CA PHE A 252 -9.61 -4.23 -3.61
C PHE A 252 -8.48 -3.24 -3.32
N TYR A 253 -7.28 -3.50 -3.85
CA TYR A 253 -6.14 -2.63 -3.62
C TYR A 253 -6.02 -1.60 -4.75
N ARG A 254 -5.53 -0.41 -4.44
CA ARG A 254 -5.09 0.57 -5.45
C ARG A 254 -3.74 1.12 -5.06
N ALA A 255 -2.85 1.22 -6.03
CA ALA A 255 -1.60 1.91 -5.87
C ALA A 255 -1.80 3.42 -6.04
N PHE A 256 -0.91 4.21 -5.44
CA PHE A 256 -0.86 5.64 -5.68
C PHE A 256 0.58 6.15 -5.64
N VAL A 257 0.84 7.16 -6.47
CA VAL A 257 2.08 7.94 -6.48
C VAL A 257 1.71 9.40 -6.23
N PRO A 258 2.20 10.03 -5.14
CA PRO A 258 1.96 11.44 -4.91
C PRO A 258 2.57 12.32 -6.01
N GLU A 259 1.83 13.34 -6.45
CA GLU A 259 2.25 14.30 -7.47
C GLU A 259 3.53 15.05 -7.06
N LEU A 260 4.41 15.32 -8.02
CA LEU A 260 5.64 16.08 -7.78
C LEU A 260 5.33 17.54 -7.38
N GLY A 261 5.98 18.01 -6.32
CA GLY A 261 5.80 19.35 -5.76
C GLY A 261 4.57 19.50 -4.85
N SER A 262 3.73 18.46 -4.72
CA SER A 262 2.57 18.48 -3.83
C SER A 262 2.96 18.44 -2.35
N THR A 263 2.07 18.92 -1.48
CA THR A 263 2.27 18.88 -0.02
C THR A 263 2.30 17.44 0.49
N LEU A 264 3.26 17.12 1.36
CA LEU A 264 3.33 15.79 1.97
C LEU A 264 2.18 15.57 2.96
N SER A 265 1.46 14.46 2.78
CA SER A 265 0.49 13.94 3.73
C SER A 265 1.15 12.87 4.62
N PRO A 266 1.36 13.10 5.94
CA PRO A 266 1.99 12.11 6.82
C PRO A 266 1.20 10.80 6.96
N ARG A 267 -0.10 10.83 6.61
CA ARG A 267 -0.98 9.64 6.62
C ARG A 267 -0.71 8.71 5.44
N GLN A 268 -0.34 9.27 4.29
CA GLN A 268 -0.16 8.53 3.03
C GLN A 268 1.31 8.35 2.65
N ASN A 269 2.20 9.21 3.15
CA ASN A 269 3.58 9.29 2.71
C ASN A 269 4.55 8.96 3.84
N GLU A 270 5.59 8.22 3.51
CA GLU A 270 6.73 7.92 4.36
C GLU A 270 7.98 8.59 3.79
N LEU A 271 8.56 9.51 4.56
CA LEU A 271 9.79 10.19 4.17
C LEU A 271 10.99 9.27 4.38
N VAL A 272 11.60 8.82 3.29
CA VAL A 272 12.83 8.01 3.31
C VAL A 272 14.07 8.88 3.48
N LYS A 273 14.01 10.13 3.00
CA LYS A 273 15.05 11.14 3.22
C LYS A 273 14.39 12.49 3.49
N ARG A 274 14.60 12.99 4.71
CA ARG A 274 14.13 14.31 5.16
C ARG A 274 15.12 15.38 4.73
N CYS A 275 14.61 16.60 4.51
CA CYS A 275 15.46 17.78 4.45
C CYS A 275 15.37 18.55 5.77
N MET A 276 16.34 19.42 6.03
CA MET A 276 16.35 20.26 7.23
C MET A 276 15.33 21.42 7.16
N SER A 277 14.73 21.68 6.00
CA SER A 277 13.85 22.84 5.79
C SER A 277 12.55 22.76 6.57
N SER A 278 12.04 21.56 6.87
CA SER A 278 10.87 21.39 7.75
C SER A 278 11.15 21.68 9.22
N GLU A 279 12.41 21.58 9.66
CA GLU A 279 12.80 22.01 11.02
C GLU A 279 12.72 23.53 11.19
N ILE A 280 12.70 24.28 10.08
CA ILE A 280 12.59 25.74 10.03
C ILE A 280 11.11 26.18 9.83
N GLY A 281 10.17 25.22 9.81
CA GLY A 281 8.73 25.49 9.68
C GLY A 281 8.22 25.61 8.24
N ASN A 282 9.03 25.24 7.23
CA ASN A 282 8.55 25.14 5.85
C ASN A 282 7.74 23.86 5.64
N ILE A 283 6.76 23.93 4.73
CA ILE A 283 5.94 22.78 4.34
C ILE A 283 6.79 21.85 3.47
N ASP A 284 6.91 20.59 3.89
CA ASP A 284 7.58 19.56 3.08
C ASP A 284 6.75 19.22 1.83
N ARG A 285 7.44 19.10 0.70
CA ARG A 285 6.86 18.79 -0.61
C ARG A 285 7.43 17.50 -1.19
N VAL A 286 6.64 16.82 -2.01
CA VAL A 286 7.05 15.61 -2.74
C VAL A 286 8.14 15.97 -3.75
N GLY A 287 9.35 15.42 -3.56
CA GLY A 287 10.44 15.57 -4.51
C GLY A 287 10.55 14.41 -5.50
N ALA A 288 10.31 13.19 -5.05
CA ALA A 288 10.22 11.99 -5.89
C ALA A 288 9.67 10.82 -5.09
N THR A 289 9.09 9.85 -5.78
CA THR A 289 8.54 8.63 -5.17
C THR A 289 9.50 7.49 -5.44
N VAL A 290 9.97 6.83 -4.38
CA VAL A 290 10.88 5.69 -4.47
C VAL A 290 10.11 4.41 -4.72
N PHE A 291 8.91 4.31 -4.14
CA PHE A 291 8.02 3.17 -4.28
C PHE A 291 6.56 3.62 -4.05
N PRO A 292 5.58 3.14 -4.83
CA PRO A 292 4.19 3.59 -4.71
C PRO A 292 3.59 3.19 -3.36
N GLY A 293 2.63 3.99 -2.92
CA GLY A 293 1.77 3.64 -1.79
C GLY A 293 0.70 2.65 -2.23
N LEU A 294 0.06 1.99 -1.26
CA LEU A 294 -1.02 1.04 -1.49
C LEU A 294 -2.15 1.31 -0.51
N VAL A 295 -3.36 1.45 -1.05
CA VAL A 295 -4.60 1.56 -0.27
C VAL A 295 -5.47 0.33 -0.49
N LYS A 296 -6.16 -0.10 0.55
CA LYS A 296 -7.29 -1.00 0.48
C LYS A 296 -8.56 -0.18 0.36
N VAL A 297 -9.29 -0.39 -0.73
CA VAL A 297 -10.57 0.21 -1.04
C VAL A 297 -11.69 -0.71 -0.53
N SER A 298 -12.59 -0.16 0.27
CA SER A 298 -13.78 -0.84 0.78
C SER A 298 -14.98 0.10 0.77
N LYS A 299 -16.19 -0.46 0.71
CA LYS A 299 -17.42 0.32 0.84
C LYS A 299 -17.72 0.51 2.32
N GLY A 300 -17.96 1.75 2.74
CA GLY A 300 -18.37 2.11 4.09
C GLY A 300 -19.75 1.57 4.45
N PRO A 301 -20.14 1.66 5.72
CA PRO A 301 -21.45 1.19 6.17
C PRO A 301 -22.56 1.89 5.37
N ALA A 302 -23.54 1.12 4.90
CA ALA A 302 -24.68 1.67 4.18
C ALA A 302 -25.58 2.43 5.17
N ILE A 303 -25.63 3.75 5.03
CA ILE A 303 -26.53 4.62 5.80
C ILE A 303 -27.81 4.83 4.96
N PRO A 304 -29.02 4.56 5.51
CA PRO A 304 -30.27 4.75 4.76
C PRO A 304 -30.40 6.18 4.21
N GLY A 305 -30.59 6.30 2.89
CA GLY A 305 -30.74 7.59 2.21
C GLY A 305 -29.41 8.24 1.77
N GLN A 306 -28.27 7.60 2.01
CA GLN A 306 -26.96 8.10 1.61
C GLN A 306 -26.24 7.05 0.75
N GLU A 307 -25.57 7.49 -0.32
CA GLU A 307 -24.68 6.58 -1.06
C GLU A 307 -23.54 6.16 -0.13
N ALA A 308 -23.24 4.86 -0.12
CA ALA A 308 -22.21 4.34 0.75
C ALA A 308 -20.84 4.88 0.32
N GLU A 309 -20.17 5.55 1.25
CA GLU A 309 -18.87 6.19 1.02
C GLU A 309 -17.78 5.15 0.71
N ILE A 310 -16.91 5.44 -0.25
CA ILE A 310 -15.74 4.61 -0.51
C ILE A 310 -14.66 4.94 0.53
N ILE A 311 -14.32 3.98 1.38
CA ILE A 311 -13.24 4.10 2.36
C ILE A 311 -11.94 3.60 1.74
N GLN A 312 -10.90 4.43 1.82
CA GLN A 312 -9.53 4.05 1.44
C GLN A 312 -8.67 3.95 2.69
N THR A 313 -8.22 2.72 2.99
CA THR A 313 -7.33 2.46 4.12
C THR A 313 -5.90 2.30 3.60
N VAL A 314 -4.98 3.15 4.01
CA VAL A 314 -3.57 3.03 3.63
C VAL A 314 -2.98 1.77 4.27
N VAL A 315 -2.63 0.79 3.46
CA VAL A 315 -1.96 -0.46 3.91
C VAL A 315 -0.45 -0.37 3.77
N ARG A 316 0.03 0.48 2.85
CA ARG A 316 1.44 0.85 2.72
C ARG A 316 1.52 2.32 2.32
N ARG A 317 2.32 3.10 3.04
CA ARG A 317 2.59 4.50 2.66
C ARG A 317 3.50 4.54 1.44
N ALA A 318 3.30 5.53 0.58
CA ALA A 318 4.23 5.83 -0.51
C ALA A 318 5.57 6.25 0.09
N GLN A 319 6.66 5.66 -0.39
CA GLN A 319 8.00 6.04 0.03
C GLN A 319 8.46 7.23 -0.80
N VAL A 320 8.69 8.37 -0.15
CA VAL A 320 8.93 9.65 -0.82
C VAL A 320 10.22 10.28 -0.32
N ILE A 321 10.92 10.97 -1.23
CA ILE A 321 12.03 11.86 -0.91
C ILE A 321 11.50 13.30 -0.96
N CYS A 322 11.83 14.10 0.05
CA CYS A 322 11.42 15.50 0.08
C CYS A 322 12.11 16.31 -1.03
N GLU A 323 11.40 17.27 -1.62
CA GLU A 323 11.88 18.15 -2.70
C GLU A 323 13.23 18.81 -2.37
N CYS A 324 13.29 19.49 -1.22
CA CYS A 324 14.50 20.14 -0.68
C CYS A 324 15.69 19.18 -0.48
N ALA A 325 15.45 17.88 -0.29
CA ALA A 325 16.52 16.88 -0.16
C ALA A 325 17.11 16.46 -1.51
N LEU A 326 16.41 16.72 -2.63
CA LEU A 326 16.84 16.43 -3.99
C LEU A 326 17.44 17.65 -4.69
N THR A 327 16.94 18.85 -4.42
CA THR A 327 17.45 20.08 -5.03
C THR A 327 18.70 20.62 -4.33
N GLY A 328 19.00 20.11 -3.14
CA GLY A 328 20.00 20.72 -2.27
C GLY A 328 19.47 22.05 -1.75
N GLY A 329 19.57 22.31 -0.45
CA GLY A 329 19.04 23.53 0.16
C GLY A 329 19.76 24.79 -0.32
N SER A 330 19.56 25.24 -1.56
CA SER A 330 19.77 26.62 -1.95
C SER A 330 18.60 27.41 -1.36
N VAL A 331 18.68 27.68 -0.07
CA VAL A 331 17.93 28.78 0.52
C VAL A 331 18.36 30.02 -0.28
N PRO A 332 17.46 30.76 -0.94
CA PRO A 332 17.82 32.06 -1.44
C PRO A 332 18.20 32.89 -0.21
N SER A 333 19.49 33.21 -0.08
CA SER A 333 19.97 34.16 0.92
C SER A 333 19.15 35.42 0.73
N ALA A 334 18.20 35.68 1.63
CA ALA A 334 17.45 36.91 1.65
C ALA A 334 18.49 38.03 1.70
N THR A 335 18.62 38.76 0.59
CA THR A 335 19.42 39.96 0.53
C THR A 335 18.74 40.94 1.46
N VAL A 336 19.27 41.07 2.67
CA VAL A 336 18.92 42.16 3.58
C VAL A 336 19.41 43.42 2.89
N LEU A 337 18.50 44.12 2.23
CA LEU A 337 18.70 45.50 1.81
C LEU A 337 18.84 46.33 3.09
N ALA A 338 20.05 46.85 3.30
CA ALA A 338 20.32 47.96 4.20
C ALA A 338 20.10 49.28 3.47
#